data_AF-A0A2E5AY12-F1
#
_entry.id   AF-A0A2E5AY12-F1
#
_cell.length_a   1.000
_cell.length_b   1.000
_cell.length_c   1.000
_cell.angle_alpha   90.00
_cell.angle_beta   90.00
_cell.angle_gamma   90.00
#
_symmetry.space_group_name_H-M   'P 1'
#
loop_
_entity.id
_entity.type
_entity.pdbx_description
1 polymer ?
#
loop_
_entity_poly.entity_id
_entity_poly.type
_entity_poly.pdbx_seq_one_letter_code
_entity_poly.pdbx_strand_id
1 'polypeptide(L)' 'LVVIFFENTELKSFMHKKATTTHQVFEKTIAEKFIYEKKLIVNELHKYGIQSILTAPENLTVNTINKYLEIKARGLL' A
#
# COMPACT_ATOMS: atom_id res chain seq x y z
N LEU A 1 16.85 -4.06 -6.04
CA LEU A 1 15.93 -2.93 -6.29
C LEU A 1 14.61 -3.23 -5.57
N VAL A 2 14.09 -2.29 -4.78
CA VAL A 2 12.81 -2.45 -4.06
C VAL A 2 11.87 -1.33 -4.48
N VAL A 3 10.64 -1.66 -4.86
CA VAL A 3 9.62 -0.71 -5.31
C VAL A 3 8.70 -0.36 -4.14
N ILE A 4 8.50 0.93 -3.87
CA ILE A 4 7.69 1.39 -2.74
C ILE A 4 6.41 2.04 -3.26
N PHE A 5 5.27 1.53 -2.78
CA PHE A 5 3.94 2.10 -2.99
C PHE A 5 3.45 2.72 -1.70
N PHE A 6 2.97 3.95 -1.78
CA PHE A 6 2.38 4.63 -0.63
C PHE A 6 0.86 4.53 -0.60
N GLU A 7 0.32 4.22 0.57
CA GLU A 7 -1.10 4.43 0.87
C GLU A 7 -1.37 5.93 1.06
N ASN A 8 -2.52 6.42 0.57
CA ASN A 8 -2.98 7.77 0.89
C ASN A 8 -3.73 7.72 2.22
N THR A 9 -3.08 8.19 3.29
CA THR A 9 -3.60 8.14 4.67
C THR A 9 -4.80 9.06 4.88
N GLU A 10 -4.89 10.16 4.14
CA GLU A 10 -6.05 11.05 4.14
C GLU A 10 -7.27 10.37 3.50
N LEU A 11 -7.07 9.71 2.36
CA LEU A 11 -8.11 8.92 1.69
C LEU A 11 -8.63 7.81 2.63
N LYS A 12 -7.72 7.11 3.32
CA LYS A 12 -8.04 6.07 4.30
C LYS A 12 -8.80 6.61 5.51
N SER A 13 -8.48 7.83 5.95
CA SER A 13 -9.21 8.51 7.04
C SER A 13 -10.60 8.97 6.60
N PHE A 14 -10.73 9.44 5.35
CA PHE A 14 -12.00 9.80 4.75
C PHE A 14 -12.94 8.58 4.61
N MET A 15 -12.39 7.42 4.24
CA MET A 15 -13.11 6.15 4.18
C MET A 15 -13.80 5.75 5.50
N HIS A 16 -13.22 6.09 6.65
CA HIS A 16 -13.78 5.76 7.95
C HIS A 16 -14.87 6.72 8.44
N LYS A 17 -15.06 7.86 7.77
CA LYS A 17 -16.15 8.78 8.08
C LYS A 17 -17.47 8.26 7.50
N LYS A 18 -18.57 8.58 8.18
CA LYS A 18 -19.93 8.25 7.71
C LYS A 18 -20.26 9.18 6.54
N ALA A 19 -20.53 8.60 5.37
CA ALA A 19 -20.95 9.38 4.21
C ALA A 19 -22.36 9.91 4.45
N THR A 20 -22.52 11.23 4.41
CA THR A 20 -23.80 11.93 4.58
C THR A 20 -24.39 12.41 3.26
N THR A 21 -23.61 12.40 2.17
CA THR A 21 -24.06 12.82 0.84
C THR A 21 -23.77 11.73 -0.21
N THR A 22 -24.53 11.74 -1.31
CA THR A 22 -24.32 10.86 -2.46
C THR A 22 -22.94 11.05 -3.09
N HIS A 23 -22.41 12.29 -3.08
CA HIS A 23 -21.04 12.58 -3.54
C HIS A 23 -19.98 11.85 -2.69
N GLN A 24 -20.14 11.88 -1.35
CA GLN A 24 -19.21 11.17 -0.46
C GLN A 24 -19.28 9.64 -0.63
N VAL A 25 -20.46 9.08 -0.95
CA VAL A 25 -20.58 7.65 -1.28
C VAL A 25 -19.80 7.31 -2.56
N PHE A 26 -19.86 8.17 -3.57
CA PHE A 26 -19.08 8.03 -4.80
C PHE A 26 -17.57 8.08 -4.52
N GLU A 27 -17.10 9.12 -3.82
CA GLU A 27 -15.68 9.26 -3.45
C GLU A 27 -15.18 8.05 -2.65
N LYS A 28 -16.00 7.57 -1.70
CA LYS A 28 -15.71 6.37 -0.90
C LYS A 28 -15.54 5.12 -1.76
N THR A 29 -16.42 4.92 -2.74
CA THR A 29 -16.35 3.74 -3.62
C THR A 29 -15.11 3.78 -4.53
N ILE A 30 -14.77 4.96 -5.06
CA ILE A 30 -13.56 5.14 -5.88
C ILE A 30 -12.29 4.92 -5.04
N ALA A 31 -12.28 5.40 -3.80
CA ALA A 31 -11.17 5.20 -2.88
C ALA A 31 -10.94 3.71 -2.56
N GLU A 32 -12.00 2.93 -2.31
CA GLU A 32 -11.89 1.48 -2.11
C GLU A 32 -11.31 0.78 -3.34
N LYS A 33 -11.84 1.11 -4.52
CA LYS A 33 -11.34 0.56 -5.79
C LYS A 33 -9.85 0.84 -5.97
N PHE A 34 -9.41 2.06 -5.71
CA PHE A 34 -8.01 2.45 -5.87
C PHE A 34 -7.06 1.71 -4.91
N ILE A 35 -7.48 1.53 -3.65
CA ILE A 35 -6.72 0.75 -2.66
C ILE A 35 -6.62 -0.71 -3.11
N TYR A 36 -7.71 -1.29 -3.61
CA TYR A 36 -7.74 -2.66 -4.10
C TYR A 36 -6.82 -2.85 -5.32
N GLU A 37 -6.85 -1.94 -6.29
CA GLU A 37 -5.98 -1.97 -7.46
C GLU A 37 -4.49 -1.90 -7.07
N LYS A 38 -4.11 -1.03 -6.12
CA LYS A 38 -2.73 -1.00 -5.60
C LYS A 38 -2.28 -2.32 -5.00
N LYS A 39 -3.17 -3.00 -4.24
CA LYS A 39 -2.86 -4.32 -3.67
C LYS A 39 -2.66 -5.36 -4.78
N LEU A 40 -3.48 -5.33 -5.82
CA LEU A 40 -3.33 -6.22 -6.97
C LEU A 40 -1.99 -6.00 -7.69
N ILE A 41 -1.62 -4.74 -7.95
CA ILE A 41 -0.34 -4.39 -8.58
C ILE A 41 0.84 -4.95 -7.76
N VAL A 42 0.83 -4.72 -6.43
CA VAL A 42 1.89 -5.21 -5.54
C VAL A 42 1.99 -6.73 -5.56
N ASN A 43 0.84 -7.41 -5.51
CA ASN A 43 0.80 -8.87 -5.58
C ASN A 43 1.32 -9.40 -6.92
N GLU A 44 0.98 -8.73 -8.03
CA GLU A 44 1.47 -9.11 -9.36
C GLU A 44 2.99 -8.93 -9.45
N LEU A 45 3.54 -7.82 -8.95
CA LEU A 45 4.99 -7.62 -8.86
C LEU A 45 5.67 -8.72 -8.03
N HIS A 46 5.10 -9.12 -6.90
CA HIS A 46 5.62 -10.22 -6.08
C HIS A 46 5.67 -11.55 -6.85
N LYS A 47 4.65 -11.85 -7.66
CA LYS A 47 4.65 -13.08 -8.49
C LYS A 47 5.80 -13.13 -9.49
N TYR A 48 6.22 -11.98 -10.02
CA TYR A 48 7.37 -11.87 -10.93
C TYR A 48 8.71 -11.72 -10.19
N GLY A 49 8.74 -11.91 -8.86
CA GLY A 49 9.96 -11.80 -8.05
C GLY A 49 10.43 -10.37 -7.81
N ILE A 50 9.63 -9.36 -8.17
CA ILE A 50 9.94 -7.96 -7.91
C ILE A 50 9.56 -7.64 -6.47
N GLN A 51 10.53 -7.21 -5.68
CA GLN A 51 10.28 -6.84 -4.30
C GLN A 51 9.56 -5.50 -4.23
N SER A 52 8.29 -5.53 -3.81
CA SER A 52 7.47 -4.35 -3.60
C SER A 52 6.95 -4.25 -2.16
N ILE A 53 6.74 -3.03 -1.68
CA ILE A 53 6.16 -2.74 -0.35
C ILE A 53 4.99 -1.78 -0.55
N LEU A 54 3.83 -2.07 0.04
CA LEU A 54 2.72 -1.14 0.20
C LEU A 54 2.69 -0.67 1.65
N THR A 55 2.93 0.61 1.91
CA THR A 55 3.00 1.15 3.28
C THR A 55 2.45 2.57 3.35
N ALA A 56 1.96 2.98 4.52
CA ALA A 56 1.81 4.40 4.81
C ALA A 56 3.20 5.09 4.83
N PRO A 57 3.30 6.38 4.43
CA PRO A 57 4.57 7.12 4.43
C PRO A 57 5.26 7.12 5.80
N GLU A 58 4.50 7.31 6.88
CA GLU A 58 4.99 7.29 8.27
C GLU A 58 5.64 5.97 8.69
N ASN A 59 5.24 4.85 8.08
CA ASN A 59 5.75 3.52 8.39
C ASN A 59 6.92 3.10 7.49
N LEU A 60 7.36 3.96 6.56
CA LEU A 60 8.38 3.61 5.58
C LEU A 60 9.68 3.16 6.22
N THR A 61 10.17 3.87 7.23
CA THR A 61 11.46 3.60 7.87
C THR A 61 11.50 2.19 8.47
N VAL A 62 10.47 1.83 9.25
CA VAL A 62 10.36 0.50 9.87
C VAL A 62 10.20 -0.58 8.81
N ASN A 63 9.33 -0.38 7.82
CA ASN A 63 9.09 -1.37 6.78
C ASN A 63 10.30 -1.59 5.85
N THR A 64 11.08 -0.53 5.59
CA THR A 64 12.32 -0.64 4.81
C THR A 64 13.38 -1.43 5.56
N ILE A 65 13.55 -1.18 6.86
CA ILE A 65 14.46 -1.96 7.72
C ILE A 65 14.05 -3.43 7.77
N ASN A 66 12.75 -3.71 7.99
CA ASN A 66 12.24 -5.08 8.00
C ASN A 66 12.51 -5.79 6.67
N LYS A 67 12.30 -5.10 5.54
CA LYS A 67 12.58 -5.69 4.23
C LYS A 67 14.06 -5.96 4.03
N TYR A 68 14.93 -5.05 4.46
CA TYR A 68 16.37 -5.27 4.42
C TYR A 68 16.79 -6.51 5.22
N LEU A 69 16.27 -6.67 6.44
CA LEU A 69 16.54 -7.84 7.28
C LEU A 69 16.02 -9.14 6.64
N GLU A 70 14.84 -9.12 6.01
CA GLU A 70 14.29 -10.26 5.27
C GLU A 70 15.22 -10.69 4.12
N ILE A 71 15.75 -9.73 3.35
CA ILE A 71 16.68 -10.01 2.24
C ILE A 71 17.98 -10.61 2.78
N LYS A 72 18.54 -10.02 3.85
CA LYS A 72 19.77 -10.49 4.49
C LYS A 72 19.63 -11.91 5.04
N ALA A 73 18.51 -12.21 5.69
CA ALA A 73 18.23 -13.55 6.24
C ALA A 73 18.10 -14.63 5.16
N ARG A 74 17.68 -14.27 3.94
CA ARG A 74 17.57 -15.19 2.79
C ARG A 74 18.89 -15.36 2.02
N GLY A 75 19.98 -14.72 2.42
CA GLY A 75 21.29 -14.82 1.74
C GLY A 75 21.30 -14.21 0.33
N LEU A 76 20.35 -13.32 0.03
CA LEU A 76 20.22 -12.63 -1.25
C LEU A 76 21.07 -11.35 -1.34
N LEU A 77 21.91 -11.11 -0.33
CA LEU A 77 22.88 -10.01 -0.18
C LEU A 77 24.15 -10.53 0.49
#